data_AF-A0A1N7PFN8-F1
#
_entry.id   AF-A0A1N7PFN8-F1
#
_cell.length_a   1.000
_cell.length_b   1.000
_cell.length_c   1.000
_cell.angle_alpha   90.00
_cell.angle_beta   90.00
_cell.angle_gamma   90.00
#
_symmetry.space_group_name_H-M   'P 1'
#
loop_
_entity.id
_entity.type
_entity.pdbx_description
1 polymer ?
#
loop_
_entity_poly.entity_id
_entity_poly.type
_entity_poly.pdbx_seq_one_letter_code
_entity_poly.pdbx_strand_id
1 'polypeptide(L)'
;MLSFAANLAVAAAVLGALWRDLPRMTRALGPDGASRRLLAAILATLACASIAGLARPDKAAEIAHTLFPLQILATLIALPLLGLRARAAQVAGLLALLHLGTMVTLYS
;
A
#
# COMPACT_ATOMS: atom_id res chain seq x y z
N MET A 1 -5.77 16.41 -2.19
CA MET A 1 -6.06 16.16 -0.76
C MET A 1 -7.07 15.05 -0.53
N LEU A 2 -8.21 15.01 -1.26
CA LEU A 2 -9.21 13.93 -1.13
C LEU A 2 -8.60 12.52 -1.29
N SER A 3 -7.71 12.34 -2.27
CA SER A 3 -6.99 11.07 -2.49
C SER A 3 -6.14 10.64 -1.28
N PHE A 4 -5.38 11.56 -0.66
CA PHE A 4 -4.61 11.25 0.56
C PHE A 4 -5.51 10.92 1.76
N ALA A 5 -6.62 11.64 1.95
CA ALA A 5 -7.58 11.32 3.00
C ALA A 5 -8.23 9.94 2.81
N ALA A 6 -8.61 9.60 1.57
CA ALA A 6 -9.16 8.29 1.24
C ALA A 6 -8.12 7.17 1.45
N ASN A 7 -6.88 7.37 0.99
CA ASN A 7 -5.79 6.42 1.17
C ASN A 7 -5.51 6.18 2.66
N LEU A 8 -5.48 7.24 3.47
CA LEU A 8 -5.29 7.13 4.91
C LEU A 8 -6.43 6.36 5.58
N ALA A 9 -7.68 6.66 5.24
CA ALA A 9 -8.84 5.98 5.82
C ALA A 9 -8.84 4.48 5.50
N VAL A 10 -8.60 4.12 4.23
CA VAL A 10 -8.53 2.71 3.80
C VAL A 10 -7.34 2.01 4.43
N ALA A 11 -6.15 2.61 4.38
CA ALA A 11 -4.95 2.00 4.95
C ALA A 11 -5.08 1.79 6.46
N ALA A 12 -5.59 2.79 7.20
CA ALA A 12 -5.81 2.68 8.64
C ALA A 12 -6.84 1.61 9.00
N ALA A 13 -7.94 1.50 8.24
CA ALA A 13 -8.95 0.47 8.46
C ALA A 13 -8.39 -0.94 8.25
N VAL A 14 -7.65 -1.15 7.15
CA VAL A 14 -7.05 -2.46 6.84
C VAL A 14 -5.92 -2.80 7.80
N LEU A 15 -5.06 -1.85 8.17
CA LEU A 15 -4.03 -2.05 9.19
C LEU A 15 -4.63 -2.37 10.56
N GLY A 16 -5.69 -1.67 10.96
CA GLY A 16 -6.42 -1.98 12.19
C GLY A 16 -7.04 -3.38 12.18
N ALA A 17 -7.60 -3.80 11.04
CA ALA A 17 -8.14 -5.14 10.86
C ALA A 17 -7.04 -6.23 10.92
N LEU A 18 -5.87 -5.96 10.33
CA LEU A 18 -4.71 -6.86 10.36
C LEU A 18 -4.09 -6.94 11.77
N TRP A 19 -3.96 -5.81 12.47
CA TRP A 19 -3.42 -5.72 13.83
C TRP A 19 -4.27 -6.50 14.84
N ARG A 20 -5.60 -6.43 14.70
CA ARG A 20 -6.54 -7.17 15.55
C ARG A 20 -6.71 -8.64 15.13
N ASP A 21 -5.93 -9.09 14.15
CA ASP A 21 -5.99 -10.43 13.53
C ASP A 21 -7.42 -10.94 13.33
N LEU A 22 -8.27 -10.10 12.71
CA LEU A 22 -9.68 -10.46 12.55
C LEU A 22 -9.80 -11.77 11.75
N PRO A 23 -10.62 -12.76 12.18
CA PRO A 23 -10.75 -14.05 11.49
C PRO A 23 -11.16 -13.91 10.01
N ARG A 24 -11.85 -12.81 9.66
CA ARG A 24 -12.20 -12.45 8.29
C ARG A 24 -10.98 -12.10 7.44
N MET A 25 -9.93 -11.48 8.01
CA MET A 25 -8.67 -11.19 7.32
C MET A 25 -7.92 -12.48 7.01
N THR A 26 -7.87 -13.42 7.95
CA THR A 26 -7.25 -14.73 7.72
C THR A 26 -7.94 -15.52 6.59
N ARG A 27 -9.28 -15.47 6.51
CA ARG A 27 -10.02 -16.07 5.38
C ARG A 27 -9.78 -15.35 4.05
N ALA A 28 -9.64 -14.02 4.07
CA ALA A 28 -9.52 -13.22 2.85
C ALA A 28 -8.10 -13.23 2.28
N LEU A 29 -7.09 -13.11 3.14
CA LEU A 29 -5.69 -12.87 2.78
C LEU A 29 -4.78 -14.08 3.03
N GLY A 30 -5.27 -15.09 3.77
CA GLY A 30 -4.49 -16.24 4.24
C GLY A 30 -3.97 -16.05 5.67
N PRO A 31 -3.32 -17.09 6.23
CA PRO A 31 -2.71 -17.03 7.56
C PRO A 31 -1.67 -15.91 7.68
N ASP A 32 -1.37 -15.48 8.91
CA ASP A 32 -0.26 -14.55 9.11
C ASP A 32 1.04 -15.17 8.60
N GLY A 33 1.72 -14.45 7.73
CA GLY A 33 2.86 -14.94 6.97
C GLY A 33 3.53 -13.81 6.20
N ALA A 34 4.63 -14.12 5.53
CA ALA A 34 5.47 -13.11 4.87
C ALA A 34 4.67 -12.20 3.91
N SER A 35 3.73 -12.76 3.15
CA SER A 35 2.91 -11.98 2.21
C SER A 35 1.95 -11.01 2.90
N ARG A 36 1.40 -11.40 4.06
CA ARG A 36 0.48 -10.57 4.85
C ARG A 36 1.24 -9.43 5.55
N ARG A 37 2.46 -9.70 6.01
CA ARG A 37 3.35 -8.70 6.61
C ARG A 37 3.87 -7.70 5.58
N LEU A 38 4.20 -8.14 4.37
CA LEU A 38 4.53 -7.21 3.27
C LEU A 38 3.35 -6.29 2.97
N LEU A 39 2.14 -6.84 2.82
CA LEU A 39 0.94 -6.04 2.57
C LEU A 39 0.73 -5.01 3.69
N ALA A 40 0.88 -5.40 4.95
CA ALA A 40 0.82 -4.49 6.08
C ALA A 40 1.89 -3.39 5.99
N ALA A 41 3.13 -3.73 5.65
CA ALA A 41 4.21 -2.75 5.49
C ALA A 41 3.92 -1.74 4.37
N ILE A 42 3.41 -2.20 3.21
CA ILE A 42 3.03 -1.34 2.09
C ILE A 42 1.90 -0.38 2.51
N LEU A 43 0.88 -0.90 3.20
CA LEU A 43 -0.24 -0.08 3.68
C LEU A 43 0.20 0.94 4.75
N ALA A 44 1.13 0.56 5.64
CA ALA A 44 1.70 1.47 6.63
C ALA A 44 2.47 2.62 5.97
N THR A 45 3.30 2.31 4.97
CA THR A 45 4.00 3.33 4.18
C THR A 45 3.02 4.26 3.47
N LEU A 46 1.93 3.72 2.90
CA LEU A 46 0.88 4.53 2.26
C LEU A 46 0.19 5.46 3.26
N ALA A 47 -0.12 4.98 4.46
CA ALA A 47 -0.72 5.78 5.52
C ALA A 47 0.22 6.92 5.94
N CYS A 48 1.50 6.63 6.17
CA CYS A 48 2.51 7.65 6.51
C CYS A 48 2.67 8.70 5.40
N ALA A 49 2.76 8.26 4.13
CA ALA A 49 2.81 9.15 2.97
C ALA A 49 1.58 10.06 2.91
N SER A 50 0.40 9.51 3.18
CA SER A 50 -0.86 10.23 3.16
C SER A 50 -0.94 11.26 4.30
N ILE A 51 -0.50 10.91 5.50
CA ILE A 51 -0.40 11.86 6.62
C ILE A 51 0.56 13.00 6.26
N ALA A 52 1.74 12.68 5.72
CA ALA A 52 2.73 13.68 5.33
C ALA A 52 2.21 14.62 4.23
N GLY A 53 1.54 14.08 3.20
CA GLY A 53 0.93 14.87 2.13
C GLY A 53 -0.26 15.72 2.60
N LEU A 54 -1.01 15.28 3.62
CA LEU A 54 -2.07 16.08 4.25
C LEU A 54 -1.49 17.20 5.13
N ALA A 55 -0.41 16.94 5.87
CA ALA A 55 0.25 17.91 6.73
C ALA A 55 1.03 18.99 5.95
N ARG A 56 1.53 18.65 4.75
CA ARG A 56 2.31 19.52 3.86
C ARG A 56 1.73 19.50 2.44
N PRO A 57 0.55 20.12 2.20
CA PRO A 57 -0.11 20.08 0.89
C PRO A 57 0.75 20.63 -0.24
N ASP A 58 1.56 21.65 0.05
CA ASP A 58 2.53 22.29 -0.83
C ASP A 58 3.64 21.34 -1.29
N LYS A 59 3.94 20.30 -0.49
CA LYS A 59 4.96 19.28 -0.78
C LYS A 59 4.36 17.93 -1.16
N ALA A 60 3.05 17.81 -1.28
CA ALA A 60 2.38 16.54 -1.48
C ALA A 60 2.79 15.85 -2.79
N ALA A 61 3.06 16.62 -3.85
CA ALA A 61 3.56 16.09 -5.12
C ALA A 61 4.98 15.50 -4.98
N GLU A 62 5.92 16.23 -4.34
CA GLU A 62 7.28 15.74 -4.07
C GLU A 62 7.28 14.46 -3.20
N ILE A 63 6.43 14.43 -2.18
CA ILE A 63 6.25 13.26 -1.30
C ILE A 63 5.73 12.06 -2.11
N ALA A 64 4.69 12.26 -2.93
CA ALA A 64 4.16 11.21 -3.80
C ALA A 64 5.19 10.73 -4.82
N HIS A 65 5.98 11.65 -5.41
CA HIS A 65 7.01 11.36 -6.39
C HIS A 65 8.17 10.53 -5.83
N THR A 66 8.42 10.58 -4.53
CA THR A 66 9.49 9.82 -3.91
C THR A 66 8.98 8.48 -3.37
N LEU A 67 7.83 8.49 -2.70
CA LEU A 67 7.32 7.32 -1.98
C LEU A 67 6.64 6.31 -2.91
N PHE A 68 5.94 6.75 -3.96
CA PHE A 68 5.26 5.83 -4.86
C PHE A 68 6.24 4.97 -5.69
N PRO A 69 7.32 5.49 -6.28
CA PRO A 69 8.31 4.65 -6.96
C PRO A 69 8.99 3.66 -6.01
N LEU A 70 9.33 4.09 -4.79
CA LEU A 70 9.91 3.21 -3.77
C LEU A 70 8.95 2.08 -3.38
N GLN A 71 7.66 2.37 -3.21
CA GLN A 71 6.64 1.35 -2.95
C GLN A 71 6.47 0.38 -4.12
N ILE A 72 6.44 0.89 -5.36
CA ILE A 72 6.35 0.05 -6.57
C ILE A 72 7.56 -0.89 -6.63
N LEU A 73 8.78 -0.35 -6.47
CA LEU A 73 10.01 -1.13 -6.53
C LEU A 73 10.07 -2.19 -5.42
N ALA A 74 9.77 -1.82 -4.18
CA ALA A 74 9.71 -2.75 -3.06
C ALA A 74 8.70 -3.89 -3.30
N THR A 75 7.55 -3.56 -3.88
CA THR A 75 6.50 -4.53 -4.20
C THR A 75 6.91 -5.46 -5.34
N LEU A 76 7.55 -4.94 -6.39
CA LEU A 76 8.07 -5.73 -7.52
C LEU A 76 9.19 -6.68 -7.09
N ILE A 77 10.08 -6.26 -6.18
CA ILE A 77 11.13 -7.12 -5.62
C ILE A 77 10.53 -8.24 -4.77
N ALA A 78 9.50 -7.91 -3.97
CA ALA A 78 8.95 -8.84 -3.00
C ALA A 78 7.93 -9.83 -3.60
N LEU A 79 7.21 -9.48 -4.67
CA LEU A 79 6.20 -10.35 -5.30
C LEU A 79 6.74 -11.74 -5.73
N PRO A 80 7.89 -11.83 -6.42
CA PRO A 80 8.49 -13.10 -6.84
C PRO A 80 8.89 -13.97 -5.65
N LEU A 81 9.39 -13.35 -4.57
CA LEU A 81 9.86 -14.03 -3.36
C LEU A 81 8.71 -14.61 -2.53
N LEU A 82 7.50 -14.06 -2.66
CA LEU A 82 6.33 -14.40 -1.86
C LEU A 82 5.38 -15.39 -2.53
N GLY A 83 5.58 -15.67 -3.82
CA GLY A 83 4.72 -16.53 -4.62
C GLY A 83 3.39 -15.86 -4.98
N LEU A 84 3.11 -15.76 -6.29
CA LEU A 84 1.94 -15.08 -6.86
C LEU A 84 0.57 -15.74 -6.54
N ARG A 85 0.59 -16.89 -5.86
CA ARG A 85 -0.62 -17.64 -5.47
C ARG A 85 -1.26 -17.09 -4.19
N ALA A 86 -0.51 -16.37 -3.35
CA ALA A 86 -1.05 -15.79 -2.13
C ALA A 86 -1.89 -14.54 -2.45
N ARG A 87 -3.15 -14.51 -2.00
CA ARG A 87 -4.06 -13.36 -2.22
C ARG A 87 -3.46 -12.04 -1.71
N ALA A 88 -2.77 -12.07 -0.57
CA ALA A 88 -2.08 -10.87 -0.05
C ALA A 88 -1.02 -10.32 -1.01
N ALA A 89 -0.27 -11.21 -1.69
CA ALA A 89 0.72 -10.81 -2.70
C ALA A 89 0.05 -10.25 -3.96
N GLN A 90 -1.09 -10.80 -4.37
CA GLN A 90 -1.88 -10.28 -5.49
C GLN A 90 -2.43 -8.88 -5.20
N VAL A 91 -2.96 -8.66 -3.99
CA VAL A 91 -3.44 -7.34 -3.56
C VAL A 91 -2.29 -6.33 -3.51
N ALA A 92 -1.13 -6.71 -2.98
CA ALA A 92 0.06 -5.87 -3.02
C ALA A 92 0.45 -5.50 -4.45
N GLY A 93 0.45 -6.48 -5.37
CA GLY A 93 0.74 -6.25 -6.79
C GLY A 93 -0.26 -5.30 -7.46
N LEU A 94 -1.55 -5.45 -7.19
CA LEU A 94 -2.60 -4.54 -7.69
C LEU A 94 -2.42 -3.12 -7.16
N LEU A 95 -2.07 -2.95 -5.89
CA LEU A 95 -1.75 -1.64 -5.33
C LEU A 95 -0.54 -1.02 -6.05
N ALA A 96 0.52 -1.78 -6.31
CA ALA A 96 1.67 -1.28 -7.05
C ALA A 96 1.29 -0.86 -8.49
N LEU A 97 0.43 -1.61 -9.19
CA LEU A 97 -0.07 -1.24 -10.51
C LEU A 97 -0.90 0.05 -10.48
N LEU A 98 -1.76 0.21 -9.47
CA LEU A 98 -2.52 1.45 -9.28
C LEU A 98 -1.60 2.65 -9.06
N HIS A 99 -0.56 2.49 -8.24
CA HIS A 99 0.44 3.54 -8.00
C HIS A 99 1.22 3.87 -9.29
N LEU A 100 1.57 2.86 -10.08
CA LEU A 100 2.23 3.04 -11.37
C LEU A 100 1.34 3.80 -12.37
N GLY A 101 0.07 3.44 -12.50
CA GLY A 101 -0.88 4.16 -13.34
C GLY A 101 -1.08 5.62 -12.90
N THR A 102 -1.11 5.84 -11.58
CA THR A 102 -1.18 7.20 -11.01
C THR A 102 0.08 8.00 -11.34
N MET A 103 1.27 7.39 -11.29
CA MET A 103 2.51 8.05 -11.72
C MET A 103 2.46 8.39 -13.22
N VAL A 104 2.13 7.43 -14.08
CA VAL A 104 2.05 7.66 -15.54
C VAL A 104 1.11 8.83 -15.86
N THR A 105 -0.07 8.86 -15.26
CA THR A 105 -1.04 9.96 -15.48
C THR A 105 -0.59 11.31 -14.93
N LEU A 106 0.24 11.35 -13.88
CA LEU A 106 0.81 12.61 -13.36
C LEU A 106 1.99 13.12 -14.20
N TYR A 107 2.65 12.24 -14.98
CA TYR A 107 3.82 12.56 -15.82
C TYR A 107 3.51 12.64 -17.33
N SER A 108 2.24 12.45 -17.72
CA SER A 108 1.76 12.59 -19.10
C SER A 108 0.99 13.89 -19.29
#